data_AF-A0A6P1UFP9-F1
#
_entry.id   AF-A0A6P1UFP9-F1
#
_cell.length_a   1.000
_cell.length_b   1.000
_cell.length_c   1.000
_cell.angle_alpha   90.00
_cell.angle_beta   90.00
_cell.angle_gamma   90.00
#
_symmetry.space_group_name_H-M   'P 1'
#
loop_
_entity.id
_entity.type
_entity.pdbx_description
1 polymer ?
#
loop_
_entity_poly.entity_id
_entity_poly.type
_entity_poly.pdbx_seq_one_letter_code
_entity_poly.pdbx_strand_id
1 'polypeptide(L)'
;MEFRKALGSFATGVTIITTRTADGHPVGLTANSFNSVSLDPPLVLWSLANNSGSFDAFKQARHWAVHILGADQEELSGRFARRGEDKFAGLEVGNGQGDVPLLKGCAAHFECRTVSQYQGGDHLIFIGEVLDFSRDEAAPLVFHGGKYAHATRRDPPTQKPRSAHLAGSFGEDFLGYLLGRSHFRFFSQIRPFLQREQLDDMEFYVLSTLTLKPLLSDDQIAEGMAGVLDERRQRALDGLVERGFAQRSDGGYALTPNGREAALHLIAEAKAIESQVLERLGDADAAILKTILNRLLGVVDPNAANVLWQQNGSV
;
A
#
# COMPACT_ATOMS: atom_id res chain seq x y z
N MET A 1 -28.57 2.65 -11.64
CA MET A 1 -27.30 2.36 -10.96
C MET A 1 -26.50 1.22 -11.60
N GLU A 2 -27.12 0.25 -12.28
CA GLU A 2 -26.39 -0.84 -12.98
C GLU A 2 -25.44 -0.36 -14.08
N PHE A 3 -25.82 0.65 -14.87
CA PHE A 3 -24.95 1.22 -15.90
C PHE A 3 -23.61 1.74 -15.31
N ARG A 4 -23.65 2.41 -14.15
CA ARG A 4 -22.44 2.88 -13.46
C ARG A 4 -21.57 1.73 -12.97
N LYS A 5 -22.18 0.63 -12.50
CA LYS A 5 -21.42 -0.58 -12.11
C LYS A 5 -20.73 -1.20 -13.32
N ALA A 6 -21.43 -1.29 -14.46
CA ALA A 6 -20.85 -1.81 -15.71
C ALA A 6 -19.68 -0.94 -16.21
N LEU A 7 -19.80 0.39 -16.14
CA LEU A 7 -18.67 1.30 -16.43
C LEU A 7 -17.49 1.08 -15.47
N GLY A 8 -17.76 0.74 -14.21
CA GLY A 8 -16.74 0.43 -13.21
C GLY A 8 -15.90 -0.82 -13.53
N SER A 9 -16.31 -1.67 -14.47
CA SER A 9 -15.51 -2.80 -14.96
C SER A 9 -14.31 -2.36 -15.79
N PHE A 10 -14.29 -1.12 -16.30
CA PHE A 10 -13.13 -0.55 -16.97
C PHE A 10 -12.20 0.08 -15.93
N ALA A 11 -11.05 -0.56 -15.70
CA ALA A 11 -10.04 -0.03 -14.79
C ALA A 11 -9.40 1.23 -15.38
N THR A 12 -9.21 2.23 -14.53
CA THR A 12 -8.65 3.54 -14.92
C THR A 12 -7.58 3.95 -13.92
N GLY A 13 -6.64 4.79 -14.35
CA GLY A 13 -5.87 5.59 -13.40
C GLY A 13 -6.77 6.64 -12.73
N VAL A 14 -6.31 7.18 -11.61
CA VAL A 14 -6.97 8.33 -10.95
C VAL A 14 -6.20 9.60 -11.28
N THR A 15 -6.93 10.65 -11.66
CA THR A 15 -6.34 11.96 -11.94
C THR A 15 -6.93 13.05 -11.07
N ILE A 16 -6.15 14.11 -10.84
CA ILE A 16 -6.68 15.42 -10.42
C ILE A 16 -6.50 16.41 -11.54
N ILE A 17 -7.58 17.07 -11.92
CA ILE A 17 -7.56 18.16 -12.89
C ILE A 17 -7.56 19.48 -12.14
N THR A 18 -6.65 20.39 -12.49
CA THR A 18 -6.56 21.71 -11.86
C THR A 18 -6.64 22.85 -12.88
N THR A 19 -7.09 24.01 -12.43
CA THR A 19 -7.08 25.28 -13.15
C THR A 19 -7.15 26.44 -12.15
N ARG A 20 -7.34 27.66 -12.65
CA ARG A 20 -7.71 28.82 -11.83
C ARG A 20 -9.03 29.41 -12.30
N THR A 21 -9.77 30.00 -11.37
CA THR A 21 -10.89 30.88 -11.67
C THR A 21 -10.40 32.19 -12.30
N ALA A 22 -11.32 32.99 -12.84
CA ALA A 22 -11.00 34.29 -13.45
C ALA A 22 -10.35 35.29 -12.47
N ASP A 23 -10.63 35.16 -11.17
CA ASP A 23 -10.04 35.94 -10.07
C ASP A 23 -8.77 35.30 -9.48
N GLY A 24 -8.27 34.21 -10.08
CA GLY A 24 -6.98 33.60 -9.75
C GLY A 24 -7.01 32.54 -8.64
N HIS A 25 -8.17 32.23 -8.06
CA HIS A 25 -8.27 31.17 -7.05
C HIS A 25 -8.02 29.79 -7.66
N PRO A 26 -7.23 28.92 -7.00
CA PRO A 26 -6.94 27.58 -7.49
C PRO A 26 -8.18 26.69 -7.37
N VAL A 27 -8.45 25.92 -8.43
CA VAL A 27 -9.57 24.99 -8.49
C VAL A 27 -9.06 23.63 -8.93
N GLY A 28 -9.59 22.57 -8.33
CA GLY A 28 -9.33 21.22 -8.79
C GLY A 28 -10.38 20.19 -8.37
N LEU A 29 -10.40 19.09 -9.11
CA LEU A 29 -11.23 17.94 -8.78
C LEU A 29 -10.57 16.63 -9.20
N THR A 30 -10.95 15.56 -8.50
CA THR A 30 -10.62 14.20 -8.90
C THR A 30 -11.47 13.79 -10.09
N ALA A 31 -10.84 13.20 -11.11
CA ALA A 31 -11.48 12.66 -12.29
C ALA A 31 -10.83 11.32 -12.69
N ASN A 32 -11.63 10.41 -13.23
CA ASN A 32 -11.16 9.17 -13.85
C ASN A 32 -11.71 8.99 -15.28
N SER A 33 -12.20 10.08 -15.88
CA SER A 33 -12.65 10.16 -17.27
C SER A 33 -11.54 10.56 -18.25
N PHE A 34 -10.32 10.77 -17.75
CA PHE A 34 -9.15 11.16 -18.54
C PHE A 34 -8.73 10.06 -19.54
N ASN A 35 -8.36 10.47 -20.75
CA ASN A 35 -7.76 9.57 -21.74
C ASN A 35 -6.89 10.33 -22.77
N SER A 36 -5.96 9.62 -23.42
CA SER A 36 -5.18 10.13 -24.55
C SER A 36 -6.01 10.11 -25.85
N VAL A 37 -5.81 11.10 -26.72
CA VAL A 37 -6.54 11.24 -27.99
C VAL A 37 -5.60 11.16 -29.19
N SER A 38 -4.50 11.90 -29.17
CA SER A 38 -3.58 12.02 -30.31
C SER A 38 -2.15 12.19 -29.81
N LEU A 39 -1.18 11.71 -30.60
CA LEU A 39 0.25 11.94 -30.35
C LEU A 39 0.80 13.16 -31.09
N ASP A 40 0.29 13.45 -32.30
CA ASP A 40 0.69 14.63 -33.09
C ASP A 40 -0.54 15.24 -33.80
N PRO A 41 -1.03 16.42 -33.36
CA PRO A 41 -0.59 17.14 -32.16
C PRO A 41 -0.90 16.32 -30.88
N PRO A 42 -0.19 16.55 -29.76
CA PRO A 42 -0.39 15.80 -28.53
C PRO A 42 -1.69 16.24 -27.85
N LEU A 43 -2.74 15.42 -27.97
CA LEU A 43 -4.08 15.72 -27.46
C LEU A 43 -4.51 14.73 -26.38
N VAL A 44 -5.16 15.26 -25.35
CA VAL A 44 -5.82 14.50 -24.27
C VAL A 44 -7.24 15.00 -24.07
N LEU A 45 -8.07 14.18 -23.42
CA LEU A 45 -9.43 14.57 -23.05
C LEU A 45 -9.79 14.16 -21.63
N TRP A 46 -10.84 14.78 -21.10
CA TRP A 46 -11.57 14.36 -19.91
C TRP A 46 -12.99 14.95 -19.91
N SER A 47 -13.83 14.49 -18.99
CA SER A 47 -15.24 14.91 -18.91
C SER A 47 -15.58 15.46 -17.52
N LEU A 48 -16.21 16.64 -17.48
CA LEU A 48 -16.67 17.32 -16.27
C LEU A 48 -18.19 17.32 -16.17
N ALA A 49 -18.73 16.93 -15.02
CA ALA A 49 -20.18 16.96 -14.80
C ALA A 49 -20.72 18.39 -14.88
N ASN A 50 -21.85 18.58 -15.57
CA ASN A 50 -22.48 19.90 -15.76
C ASN A 50 -22.94 20.54 -14.43
N ASN A 51 -23.11 19.74 -13.37
CA ASN A 51 -23.48 20.21 -12.03
C ASN A 51 -22.28 20.38 -11.08
N SER A 52 -21.06 20.35 -11.59
CA SER A 52 -19.85 20.57 -10.79
C SER A 52 -19.79 22.02 -10.29
N GLY A 53 -19.44 22.22 -9.01
CA GLY A 53 -19.20 23.57 -8.49
C GLY A 53 -18.02 24.29 -9.15
N SER A 54 -17.15 23.54 -9.84
CA SER A 54 -16.00 24.06 -10.59
C SER A 54 -16.31 24.25 -12.09
N PHE A 55 -17.55 24.06 -12.52
CA PHE A 55 -17.92 24.04 -13.94
C PHE A 55 -17.54 25.33 -14.67
N ASP A 56 -17.91 26.49 -14.12
CA ASP A 56 -17.63 27.77 -14.77
C ASP A 56 -16.14 28.10 -14.85
N ALA A 57 -15.36 27.71 -13.83
CA ALA A 57 -13.91 27.88 -13.82
C ALA A 57 -13.27 27.13 -14.98
N PHE A 58 -13.57 25.83 -15.14
CA PHE A 58 -13.02 25.03 -16.23
C PHE A 58 -13.56 25.43 -17.61
N LYS A 59 -14.85 25.75 -17.72
CA LYS A 59 -15.46 26.17 -18.99
C LYS A 59 -14.77 27.40 -19.57
N GLN A 60 -14.32 28.32 -18.72
CA GLN A 60 -13.62 29.55 -19.12
C GLN A 60 -12.09 29.39 -19.16
N ALA A 61 -11.56 28.28 -18.64
CA ALA A 61 -10.12 28.06 -18.52
C ALA A 61 -9.45 27.91 -19.88
N ARG A 62 -8.42 28.74 -20.11
CA ARG A 62 -7.51 28.59 -21.26
C ARG A 62 -6.47 27.49 -21.04
N HIS A 63 -6.02 27.33 -19.79
CA HIS A 63 -5.06 26.31 -19.38
C HIS A 63 -5.58 25.51 -18.19
N TRP A 64 -5.23 24.23 -18.16
CA TRP A 64 -5.52 23.30 -17.07
C TRP A 64 -4.44 22.22 -17.04
N ALA A 65 -4.28 21.57 -15.90
CA ALA A 65 -3.29 20.51 -15.73
C ALA A 65 -3.96 19.21 -15.28
N VAL A 66 -3.45 18.09 -15.79
CA VAL A 66 -3.83 16.73 -15.38
C VAL A 66 -2.71 16.17 -14.53
N HIS A 67 -3.05 15.62 -13.37
CA HIS A 67 -2.09 14.94 -12.49
C HIS A 67 -2.49 13.48 -12.36
N ILE A 68 -1.69 12.55 -12.88
CA ILE A 68 -1.88 11.12 -12.66
C ILE A 68 -1.34 10.77 -11.27
N LEU A 69 -2.22 10.29 -10.39
CA LEU A 69 -1.87 10.05 -8.99
C LEU A 69 -1.04 8.79 -8.80
N GLY A 70 -0.09 8.86 -7.87
CA GLY A 70 0.67 7.71 -7.36
C GLY A 70 -0.16 6.84 -6.42
N ALA A 71 0.21 5.57 -6.28
CA ALA A 71 -0.50 4.57 -5.48
C ALA A 71 -0.61 4.92 -3.98
N ASP A 72 0.26 5.80 -3.49
CA ASP A 72 0.29 6.36 -2.14
C ASP A 72 -0.61 7.61 -1.96
N GLN A 73 -1.18 8.15 -3.04
CA GLN A 73 -1.94 9.40 -3.04
C GLN A 73 -3.46 9.21 -2.93
N GLU A 74 -3.92 8.15 -2.26
CA GLU A 74 -5.35 7.89 -2.03
C GLU A 74 -6.02 9.03 -1.25
N GLU A 75 -5.36 9.54 -0.22
CA GLU A 75 -5.87 10.66 0.59
C GLU A 75 -6.07 11.93 -0.25
N LEU A 76 -5.11 12.22 -1.14
CA LEU A 76 -5.17 13.36 -2.05
C LEU A 76 -6.33 13.22 -3.05
N SER A 77 -6.53 12.02 -3.60
CA SER A 77 -7.71 11.70 -4.43
C SER A 77 -9.02 11.94 -3.67
N GLY A 78 -9.12 11.46 -2.43
CA GLY A 78 -10.28 11.66 -1.57
C GLY A 78 -10.57 13.13 -1.28
N ARG A 79 -9.51 13.91 -1.00
CA ARG A 79 -9.59 15.36 -0.76
C ARG A 79 -10.17 16.11 -1.95
N PHE A 80 -9.68 15.84 -3.15
CA PHE A 80 -10.14 16.55 -4.35
C PHE A 80 -11.50 16.06 -4.89
N ALA A 81 -12.00 14.92 -4.42
CA ALA A 81 -13.33 14.40 -4.75
C ALA A 81 -14.47 15.04 -3.93
N ARG A 82 -14.17 15.60 -2.75
CA ARG A 82 -15.18 16.23 -1.86
C ARG A 82 -15.63 17.60 -2.36
N ARG A 83 -16.81 18.04 -1.93
CA ARG A 83 -17.34 19.40 -2.16
C ARG A 83 -17.04 20.29 -0.95
N GLY A 84 -16.79 21.58 -1.17
CA GLY A 84 -16.92 22.60 -0.12
C GLY A 84 -15.78 22.77 0.88
N GLU A 85 -14.57 22.29 0.60
CA GLU A 85 -13.36 22.50 1.43
C GLU A 85 -12.32 23.32 0.64
N ASP A 86 -11.41 24.02 1.32
CA ASP A 86 -10.20 24.53 0.67
C ASP A 86 -9.27 23.34 0.35
N LYS A 87 -9.44 22.80 -0.84
CA LYS A 87 -8.72 21.62 -1.34
C LYS A 87 -7.22 21.84 -1.48
N PHE A 88 -6.75 23.09 -1.50
CA PHE A 88 -5.34 23.43 -1.67
C PHE A 88 -4.66 23.84 -0.37
N ALA A 89 -5.42 24.13 0.71
CA ALA A 89 -4.86 24.48 2.01
C ALA A 89 -3.74 23.54 2.48
N GLY A 90 -2.56 24.08 2.78
CA GLY A 90 -1.42 23.31 3.27
C GLY A 90 -0.74 22.41 2.24
N LEU A 91 -1.15 22.44 0.96
CA LEU A 91 -0.43 21.77 -0.12
C LEU A 91 0.64 22.69 -0.67
N GLU A 92 1.82 22.14 -0.90
CA GLU A 92 2.83 22.81 -1.70
C GLU A 92 2.51 22.61 -3.19
N VAL A 93 2.28 23.70 -3.91
CA VAL A 93 1.93 23.68 -5.33
C VAL A 93 2.94 24.47 -6.15
N GLY A 94 3.29 23.94 -7.32
CA GLY A 94 4.02 24.68 -8.35
C GLY A 94 3.07 25.52 -9.22
N ASN A 95 3.64 26.34 -10.10
CA ASN A 95 2.90 27.08 -11.10
C ASN A 95 3.31 26.60 -12.49
N GLY A 96 2.34 26.10 -13.25
CA GLY A 96 2.51 25.68 -14.63
C GLY A 96 2.10 26.75 -15.64
N GLN A 97 1.84 26.32 -16.87
CA GLN A 97 1.35 27.10 -17.98
C GLN A 97 0.06 27.84 -17.60
N GLY A 98 0.05 29.15 -17.81
CA GLY A 98 -1.07 30.00 -17.41
C GLY A 98 -1.27 30.08 -15.89
N ASP A 99 -0.20 29.89 -15.11
CA ASP A 99 -0.19 29.90 -13.64
C ASP A 99 -1.03 28.78 -13.01
N VAL A 100 -1.39 27.74 -13.77
CA VAL A 100 -2.19 26.62 -13.26
C VAL A 100 -1.45 25.91 -12.11
N PRO A 101 -2.10 25.62 -10.97
CA PRO A 101 -1.44 24.97 -9.84
C PRO A 101 -1.07 23.54 -10.17
N LEU A 102 0.21 23.20 -10.01
CA LEU A 102 0.78 21.88 -10.21
C LEU A 102 0.97 21.16 -8.86
N LEU A 103 0.35 19.98 -8.73
CA LEU A 103 0.51 19.11 -7.57
C LEU A 103 1.82 18.32 -7.66
N LYS A 104 2.53 18.19 -6.54
CA LYS A 104 3.80 17.46 -6.47
C LYS A 104 3.61 15.97 -6.20
N GLY A 105 4.64 15.18 -6.53
CA GLY A 105 4.70 13.74 -6.22
C GLY A 105 3.73 12.86 -7.01
N CYS A 106 3.12 13.39 -8.07
CA CYS A 106 2.26 12.62 -8.95
C CYS A 106 3.09 11.76 -9.92
N ALA A 107 2.58 10.59 -10.30
CA ALA A 107 3.24 9.68 -11.23
C ALA A 107 3.49 10.31 -12.61
N ALA A 108 2.63 11.25 -13.02
CA ALA A 108 2.85 12.13 -14.16
C ALA A 108 1.99 13.39 -14.04
N HIS A 109 2.35 14.45 -14.75
CA HIS A 109 1.42 15.54 -15.02
C HIS A 109 1.52 16.05 -16.45
N PHE A 110 0.43 16.65 -16.94
CA PHE A 110 0.31 17.22 -18.28
C PHE A 110 -0.28 18.61 -18.18
N GLU A 111 0.41 19.59 -18.75
CA GLU A 111 -0.01 20.98 -18.80
C GLU A 111 -0.66 21.24 -20.15
N CYS A 112 -1.95 21.58 -20.12
CA CYS A 112 -2.79 21.56 -21.30
C CYS A 112 -3.36 22.94 -21.62
N ARG A 113 -3.45 23.26 -22.90
CA ARG A 113 -4.28 24.35 -23.42
C ARG A 113 -5.60 23.80 -23.93
N THR A 114 -6.72 24.44 -23.58
CA THR A 114 -8.05 24.08 -24.10
C THR A 114 -8.10 24.31 -25.61
N VAL A 115 -8.38 23.25 -26.36
CA VAL A 115 -8.57 23.29 -27.83
C VAL A 115 -10.05 23.39 -28.17
N SER A 116 -10.87 22.52 -27.58
CA SER A 116 -12.30 22.44 -27.87
C SER A 116 -13.07 21.83 -26.72
N GLN A 117 -14.37 22.15 -26.65
CA GLN A 117 -15.31 21.62 -25.67
C GLN A 117 -16.55 21.07 -26.37
N TYR A 118 -17.04 19.90 -25.97
CA TYR A 118 -18.19 19.24 -26.58
C TYR A 118 -19.21 18.80 -25.53
N GLN A 119 -20.50 19.00 -25.83
CA GLN A 119 -21.55 18.46 -24.97
C GLN A 119 -21.58 16.93 -25.05
N GLY A 120 -21.50 16.29 -23.89
CA GLY A 120 -21.47 14.83 -23.70
C GLY A 120 -22.61 14.35 -22.80
N GLY A 121 -23.83 14.84 -23.03
CA GLY A 121 -24.98 14.54 -22.18
C GLY A 121 -24.97 15.37 -20.89
N ASP A 122 -24.84 14.71 -19.74
CA ASP A 122 -24.75 15.37 -18.42
C ASP A 122 -23.33 15.84 -18.07
N HIS A 123 -22.38 15.70 -19.00
CA HIS A 123 -21.01 16.17 -18.89
C HIS A 123 -20.61 17.07 -20.07
N LEU A 124 -19.62 17.92 -19.83
CA LEU A 124 -18.87 18.66 -20.85
C LEU A 124 -17.52 17.97 -21.05
N ILE A 125 -17.22 17.58 -22.30
CA ILE A 125 -15.96 16.96 -22.70
C ILE A 125 -14.98 18.06 -23.07
N PHE A 126 -13.79 18.03 -22.47
CA PHE A 126 -12.70 18.93 -22.77
C PHE A 126 -11.65 18.19 -23.60
N ILE A 127 -11.19 18.81 -24.69
CA ILE A 127 -10.00 18.38 -25.42
C ILE A 127 -8.92 19.44 -25.21
N GLY A 128 -7.74 18.99 -24.79
CA GLY A 128 -6.58 19.83 -24.54
C GLY A 128 -5.37 19.39 -25.34
N GLU A 129 -4.60 20.37 -25.81
CA GLU A 129 -3.27 20.17 -26.36
C GLU A 129 -2.24 20.24 -25.23
N VAL A 130 -1.43 19.19 -25.10
CA VAL A 130 -0.37 19.11 -24.10
C VAL A 130 0.78 20.03 -24.55
N LEU A 131 1.07 21.04 -23.74
CA LEU A 131 2.16 21.99 -23.96
C LEU A 131 3.45 21.58 -23.23
N ASP A 132 3.31 20.95 -22.07
CA ASP A 132 4.42 20.41 -21.28
C ASP A 132 3.94 19.19 -20.48
N PHE A 133 4.87 18.32 -20.08
CA PHE A 133 4.57 17.16 -19.24
C PHE A 133 5.78 16.68 -18.46
N SER A 134 5.53 16.05 -17.32
CA SER A 134 6.55 15.30 -16.58
C SER A 134 6.04 13.91 -16.22
N ARG A 135 6.98 13.00 -16.00
CA ARG A 135 6.73 11.64 -15.54
C ARG A 135 7.71 11.28 -14.43
N ASP A 136 7.20 10.57 -13.44
CA ASP A 136 7.97 9.88 -12.40
C ASP A 136 7.82 8.36 -12.56
N GLU A 137 8.65 7.58 -11.88
CA GLU A 137 8.60 6.11 -11.89
C GLU A 137 7.65 5.53 -10.82
N ALA A 138 6.87 6.38 -10.14
CA ALA A 138 5.88 5.98 -9.16
C ALA A 138 4.78 5.08 -9.77
N ALA A 139 4.40 4.02 -9.06
CA ALA A 139 3.28 3.17 -9.45
C ALA A 139 1.96 3.97 -9.41
N PRO A 140 1.08 3.89 -10.41
CA PRO A 140 -0.14 4.70 -10.46
C PRO A 140 -1.23 4.16 -9.52
N LEU A 141 -2.04 5.07 -8.98
CA LEU A 141 -3.29 4.74 -8.30
C LEU A 141 -4.33 4.26 -9.33
N VAL A 142 -4.89 3.07 -9.10
CA VAL A 142 -5.91 2.49 -9.97
C VAL A 142 -7.27 2.59 -9.31
N PHE A 143 -8.31 2.85 -10.11
CA PHE A 143 -9.70 2.77 -9.70
C PHE A 143 -10.44 1.75 -10.55
N HIS A 144 -11.06 0.77 -9.89
CA HIS A 144 -11.77 -0.33 -10.54
C HIS A 144 -12.91 -0.84 -9.64
N GLY A 145 -14.08 -1.10 -10.22
CA GLY A 145 -15.23 -1.63 -9.49
C GLY A 145 -15.74 -0.73 -8.36
N GLY A 146 -15.47 0.58 -8.42
CA GLY A 146 -15.83 1.53 -7.37
C GLY A 146 -14.88 1.57 -6.16
N LYS A 147 -13.71 0.93 -6.25
CA LYS A 147 -12.69 0.89 -5.19
C LYS A 147 -11.31 1.23 -5.77
N TYR A 148 -10.41 1.70 -4.91
CA TYR A 148 -9.00 1.79 -5.25
C TYR A 148 -8.38 0.39 -5.38
N ALA A 149 -7.41 0.27 -6.27
CA ALA A 149 -6.67 -0.94 -6.56
C ALA A 149 -5.21 -0.61 -6.84
N HIS A 150 -4.37 -1.63 -6.87
CA HIS A 150 -2.96 -1.51 -7.25
C HIS A 150 -2.76 -2.01 -8.67
N ALA A 151 -2.00 -1.26 -9.47
CA ALA A 151 -1.42 -1.76 -10.70
C ALA A 151 -0.29 -2.71 -10.34
N THR A 152 -0.43 -3.98 -10.68
CA THR A 152 0.66 -4.96 -10.59
C THR A 152 1.27 -5.10 -11.97
N ARG A 153 2.59 -4.88 -12.12
CA ARG A 153 3.26 -5.25 -13.37
C ARG A 153 3.09 -6.75 -13.53
N ARG A 154 2.49 -7.17 -14.64
CA ARG A 154 2.48 -8.57 -15.01
C ARG A 154 3.76 -8.84 -15.78
N ASP A 155 4.86 -9.00 -15.05
CA ASP A 155 6.02 -9.65 -15.67
C ASP A 155 5.55 -11.06 -16.08
N PRO A 156 5.78 -11.48 -17.34
CA PRO A 156 5.48 -12.86 -17.70
C PRO A 156 6.21 -13.75 -16.69
N PRO A 157 5.54 -14.71 -16.04
CA PRO A 157 6.19 -15.52 -15.03
C PRO A 157 7.42 -16.16 -15.65
N THR A 158 8.61 -15.70 -15.22
CA THR A 158 9.90 -16.23 -15.70
C THR A 158 10.04 -17.69 -15.30
N GLN A 159 9.32 -18.10 -14.25
CA GLN A 159 9.10 -19.49 -13.86
C GLN A 159 7.62 -19.85 -14.00
N LYS A 160 7.31 -20.71 -14.97
CA LYS A 160 6.09 -21.52 -14.89
C LYS A 160 6.20 -22.39 -13.63
N PRO A 161 5.10 -22.61 -12.88
CA PRO A 161 5.10 -23.60 -11.81
C PRO A 161 5.62 -24.92 -12.37
N ARG A 162 6.67 -25.49 -11.77
CA ARG A 162 7.14 -26.81 -12.20
C ARG A 162 6.10 -27.81 -11.71
N SER A 163 5.32 -28.38 -12.62
CA SER A 163 4.43 -29.48 -12.27
C SER A 163 5.28 -30.73 -12.06
N ALA A 164 5.21 -31.34 -10.87
CA ALA A 164 5.61 -32.73 -10.73
C ALA A 164 4.70 -33.57 -11.65
N HIS A 165 5.28 -34.29 -12.61
CA HIS A 165 4.55 -35.15 -13.57
C HIS A 165 4.02 -36.46 -12.93
N LEU A 166 3.79 -36.49 -11.61
CA LEU A 166 3.18 -37.61 -10.91
C LEU A 166 1.72 -37.32 -10.60
N ALA A 167 0.84 -38.20 -11.05
CA ALA A 167 -0.56 -38.21 -10.62
C ALA A 167 -0.64 -38.32 -9.09
N GLY A 168 -1.31 -37.37 -8.45
CA GLY A 168 -1.47 -37.33 -6.99
C GLY A 168 -0.38 -36.58 -6.20
N SER A 169 0.60 -35.94 -6.86
CA SER A 169 1.52 -35.02 -6.17
C SER A 169 0.78 -33.77 -5.71
N PHE A 170 1.11 -33.25 -4.52
CA PHE A 170 0.88 -31.83 -4.25
C PHE A 170 1.66 -31.05 -5.33
N GLY A 171 0.95 -30.27 -6.15
CA GLY A 171 1.60 -29.43 -7.14
C GLY A 171 2.54 -28.43 -6.45
N GLU A 172 3.63 -28.03 -7.11
CA GLU A 172 4.49 -26.96 -6.55
C GLU A 172 3.74 -25.62 -6.42
N ASP A 173 2.53 -25.51 -6.97
CA ASP A 173 1.59 -24.39 -6.83
C ASP A 173 0.63 -24.52 -5.63
N PHE A 174 0.69 -25.61 -4.87
CA PHE A 174 -0.12 -25.76 -3.66
C PHE A 174 0.24 -24.66 -2.65
N LEU A 175 -0.74 -23.83 -2.27
CA LEU A 175 -0.51 -22.65 -1.44
C LEU A 175 0.21 -22.98 -0.12
N GLY A 176 -0.18 -24.07 0.56
CA GLY A 176 0.48 -24.49 1.80
C GLY A 176 1.96 -24.85 1.59
N TYR A 177 2.30 -25.44 0.43
CA TYR A 177 3.68 -25.74 0.07
C TYR A 177 4.47 -24.47 -0.22
N LEU A 178 3.91 -23.54 -0.99
CA LEU A 178 4.53 -22.24 -1.29
C LEU A 178 4.78 -21.42 -0.02
N LEU A 179 3.78 -21.30 0.85
CA LEU A 179 3.90 -20.58 2.13
C LEU A 179 4.96 -21.22 3.03
N GLY A 180 4.87 -22.52 3.27
CA GLY A 180 5.82 -23.24 4.12
C GLY A 180 7.25 -23.15 3.61
N ARG A 181 7.47 -23.44 2.32
CA ARG A 181 8.81 -23.40 1.71
C ARG A 181 9.38 -21.99 1.69
N SER A 182 8.56 -20.99 1.35
CA SER A 182 8.99 -19.58 1.35
C SER A 182 9.36 -19.12 2.75
N HIS A 183 8.53 -19.44 3.75
CA HIS A 183 8.81 -19.13 5.14
C HIS A 183 10.12 -19.77 5.62
N PHE A 184 10.28 -21.09 5.49
CA PHE A 184 11.49 -21.77 5.94
C PHE A 184 12.75 -21.29 5.21
N ARG A 185 12.65 -20.98 3.91
CA ARG A 185 13.79 -20.42 3.14
C ARG A 185 14.13 -19.01 3.58
N PHE A 186 13.13 -18.15 3.75
CA PHE A 186 13.35 -16.80 4.26
C PHE A 186 13.99 -16.85 5.65
N PHE A 187 13.41 -17.62 6.56
CA PHE A 187 13.86 -17.74 7.95
C PHE A 187 15.24 -18.41 8.07
N SER A 188 15.62 -19.30 7.15
CA SER A 188 16.95 -19.90 7.15
C SER A 188 18.09 -18.88 7.02
N GLN A 189 17.81 -17.69 6.48
CA GLN A 189 18.77 -16.58 6.39
C GLN A 189 18.98 -15.89 7.75
N ILE A 190 18.01 -15.98 8.67
CA ILE A 190 18.08 -15.37 10.02
C ILE A 190 18.83 -16.29 10.99
N ARG A 191 18.75 -17.61 10.82
CA ARG A 191 19.35 -18.61 11.74
C ARG A 191 20.84 -18.41 12.08
N PRO A 192 21.74 -18.00 11.16
CA PRO A 192 23.14 -17.73 11.53
C PRO A 192 23.28 -16.63 12.59
N PHE A 193 22.36 -15.67 12.64
CA PHE A 193 22.33 -14.67 13.71
C PHE A 193 21.84 -15.30 15.02
N LEU A 194 20.74 -16.06 14.98
CA LEU A 194 20.22 -16.74 16.18
C LEU A 194 21.29 -17.61 16.85
N GLN A 195 22.06 -18.36 16.05
CA GLN A 195 23.16 -19.19 16.55
C GLN A 195 24.26 -18.37 17.26
N ARG A 196 24.58 -17.15 16.78
CA ARG A 196 25.55 -16.25 17.43
C ARG A 196 25.03 -15.76 18.79
N GLU A 197 23.75 -15.45 18.86
CA GLU A 197 23.07 -15.03 20.10
C GLU A 197 22.65 -16.22 20.98
N GLN A 198 22.99 -17.45 20.58
CA GLN A 198 22.61 -18.70 21.25
C GLN A 198 21.09 -18.85 21.43
N LEU A 199 20.31 -18.29 20.51
CA LEU A 199 18.86 -18.42 20.45
C LEU A 199 18.47 -19.54 19.48
N ASP A 200 17.39 -20.24 19.80
CA ASP A 200 16.73 -21.13 18.85
C ASP A 200 15.54 -20.45 18.12
N ASP A 201 14.97 -21.15 17.14
CA ASP A 201 13.81 -20.65 16.37
C ASP A 201 12.60 -20.35 17.27
N MET A 202 12.39 -21.11 18.35
CA MET A 202 11.25 -20.93 19.26
C MET A 202 11.46 -19.70 20.15
N GLU A 203 12.67 -19.52 20.65
CA GLU A 203 13.10 -18.36 21.43
C GLU A 203 13.06 -17.08 20.60
N PHE A 204 13.37 -17.15 19.30
CA PHE A 204 13.15 -16.03 18.39
C PHE A 204 11.69 -15.57 18.40
N TYR A 205 10.74 -16.49 18.23
CA TYR A 205 9.32 -16.13 18.19
C TYR A 205 8.85 -15.60 19.54
N VAL A 206 9.20 -16.27 20.64
CA VAL A 206 8.85 -15.81 21.99
C VAL A 206 9.43 -14.42 22.27
N LEU A 207 10.73 -14.21 22.02
CA LEU A 207 11.39 -12.93 22.25
C LEU A 207 10.75 -11.83 21.40
N SER A 208 10.47 -12.11 20.13
CA SER A 208 9.78 -11.18 19.22
C SER A 208 8.37 -10.84 19.73
N THR A 209 7.60 -11.80 20.22
CA THR A 209 6.28 -11.57 20.81
C THR A 209 6.34 -10.72 22.07
N LEU A 210 7.36 -10.92 22.92
CA LEU A 210 7.57 -10.10 24.12
C LEU A 210 7.94 -8.64 23.82
N THR A 211 8.30 -8.30 22.57
CA THR A 211 8.50 -6.90 22.15
C THR A 211 7.19 -6.13 21.94
N LEU A 212 6.05 -6.83 21.80
CA LEU A 212 4.79 -6.24 21.37
C LEU A 212 4.07 -5.48 22.50
N LYS A 213 4.23 -5.92 23.75
CA LYS A 213 3.65 -5.29 24.94
C LYS A 213 4.66 -5.28 26.08
N PRO A 214 4.59 -4.30 27.00
CA PRO A 214 5.47 -4.26 28.17
C PRO A 214 5.37 -5.49 29.09
N LEU A 215 4.20 -6.15 29.10
CA LEU A 215 3.90 -7.34 29.88
C LEU A 215 2.88 -8.20 29.11
N LEU A 216 3.13 -9.50 29.03
CA LEU A 216 2.22 -10.48 28.42
C LEU A 216 2.02 -11.69 29.35
N SER A 217 0.77 -12.10 29.56
CA SER A 217 0.49 -13.37 30.25
C SER A 217 0.85 -14.57 29.38
N ASP A 218 1.06 -15.75 29.98
CA ASP A 218 1.34 -16.97 29.20
C ASP A 218 0.20 -17.28 28.22
N ASP A 219 -1.06 -17.08 28.63
CA ASP A 219 -2.23 -17.26 27.77
C ASP A 219 -2.21 -16.30 26.57
N GLN A 220 -1.84 -15.03 26.78
CA GLN A 220 -1.74 -14.07 25.69
C GLN A 220 -0.64 -14.43 24.69
N ILE A 221 0.48 -14.98 25.16
CA ILE A 221 1.57 -15.46 24.29
C ILE A 221 1.10 -16.71 23.53
N ALA A 222 0.42 -17.64 24.20
CA ALA A 222 -0.09 -18.88 23.63
C ALA A 222 -1.13 -18.62 22.52
N GLU A 223 -2.14 -17.80 22.83
CA GLU A 223 -3.25 -17.51 21.93
C GLU A 223 -2.80 -16.60 20.78
N GLY A 224 -1.97 -15.60 21.08
CA GLY A 224 -1.49 -14.64 20.10
C GLY A 224 -0.59 -15.22 19.01
N MET A 225 0.04 -16.36 19.27
CA MET A 225 0.93 -17.05 18.33
C MET A 225 0.51 -18.52 18.15
N ALA A 226 -0.79 -18.80 18.26
CA ALA A 226 -1.32 -20.15 18.11
C ALA A 226 -0.93 -20.74 16.74
N GLY A 227 -0.46 -21.98 16.73
CA GLY A 227 0.02 -22.65 15.51
C GLY A 227 1.45 -22.28 15.10
N VAL A 228 2.04 -21.22 15.67
CA VAL A 228 3.48 -20.90 15.55
C VAL A 228 4.23 -21.40 16.77
N LEU A 229 3.74 -21.08 17.98
CA LEU A 229 4.29 -21.57 19.23
C LEU A 229 3.63 -22.90 19.60
N ASP A 230 4.45 -23.91 19.86
CA ASP A 230 4.02 -25.24 20.30
C ASP A 230 4.35 -25.51 21.78
N GLU A 231 4.25 -26.78 22.20
CA GLU A 231 4.53 -27.20 23.58
C GLU A 231 5.94 -26.83 24.08
N ARG A 232 6.88 -26.53 23.18
CA ARG A 232 8.23 -26.08 23.53
C ARG A 232 8.28 -24.61 23.97
N ARG A 233 7.19 -23.84 23.83
CA ARG A 233 7.09 -22.43 24.26
C ARG A 233 7.57 -22.23 25.70
N GLN A 234 7.10 -23.06 26.64
CA GLN A 234 7.43 -22.87 28.05
C GLN A 234 8.93 -23.02 28.30
N ARG A 235 9.57 -24.00 27.64
CA ARG A 235 11.02 -24.19 27.70
C ARG A 235 11.78 -22.98 27.15
N ALA A 236 11.30 -22.38 26.06
CA ALA A 236 11.89 -21.17 25.50
C ALA A 236 11.74 -19.97 26.46
N LEU A 237 10.57 -19.79 27.08
CA LEU A 237 10.35 -18.76 28.10
C LEU A 237 11.29 -18.94 29.30
N ASP A 238 11.39 -20.16 29.84
CA ASP A 238 12.26 -20.47 30.97
C ASP A 238 13.73 -20.19 30.61
N GLY A 239 14.18 -20.62 29.43
CA GLY A 239 15.55 -20.37 28.94
C GLY A 239 15.86 -18.88 28.73
N LEU A 240 14.89 -18.08 28.29
CA LEU A 240 15.04 -16.61 28.20
C LEU A 240 15.08 -15.95 29.60
N VAL A 241 14.33 -16.48 30.57
CA VAL A 241 14.36 -15.99 31.96
C VAL A 241 15.69 -16.33 32.63
N GLU A 242 16.17 -17.57 32.50
CA GLU A 242 17.44 -18.02 33.06
C GLU A 242 18.63 -17.22 32.54
N ARG A 243 18.60 -16.83 31.26
CA ARG A 243 19.65 -16.00 30.63
C ARG A 243 19.45 -14.50 30.85
N GLY A 244 18.43 -14.10 31.59
CA GLY A 244 18.17 -12.71 31.94
C GLY A 244 17.70 -11.86 30.77
N PHE A 245 17.14 -12.44 29.70
CA PHE A 245 16.48 -11.71 28.63
C PHE A 245 15.02 -11.38 28.98
N ALA A 246 14.34 -12.29 29.70
CA ALA A 246 13.00 -12.08 30.22
C ALA A 246 12.98 -12.12 31.74
N GLN A 247 11.94 -11.57 32.34
CA GLN A 247 11.62 -11.73 33.75
C GLN A 247 10.18 -12.17 33.90
N ARG A 248 9.94 -13.09 34.84
CA ARG A 248 8.60 -13.55 35.22
C ARG A 248 8.09 -12.72 36.40
N SER A 249 6.84 -12.32 36.31
CA SER A 249 6.10 -11.60 37.35
C SER A 249 4.71 -12.22 37.52
N ASP A 250 3.97 -11.84 38.57
CA ASP A 250 2.63 -12.37 38.84
C ASP A 250 1.64 -12.14 37.68
N GLY A 251 1.89 -11.12 36.84
CA GLY A 251 1.06 -10.80 35.67
C GLY A 251 1.56 -11.38 34.34
N GLY A 252 2.68 -12.11 34.32
CA GLY A 252 3.25 -12.69 33.10
C GLY A 252 4.73 -12.38 32.89
N TYR A 253 5.15 -12.32 31.63
CA TYR A 253 6.54 -12.14 31.20
C TYR A 253 6.78 -10.75 30.62
N ALA A 254 7.93 -10.18 30.95
CA ALA A 254 8.41 -8.90 30.43
C ALA A 254 9.88 -8.99 30.03
N LEU A 255 10.30 -8.21 29.02
CA LEU A 255 11.71 -8.10 28.67
C LEU A 255 12.47 -7.29 29.73
N THR A 256 13.63 -7.81 30.13
CA THR A 256 14.64 -7.06 30.90
C THR A 256 15.31 -6.01 30.01
N PRO A 257 16.11 -5.08 30.54
CA PRO A 257 16.92 -4.17 29.72
C PRO A 257 17.81 -4.92 28.72
N ASN A 258 18.45 -6.01 29.16
CA ASN A 258 19.29 -6.88 28.32
C ASN A 258 18.46 -7.56 27.21
N GLY A 259 17.27 -8.07 27.53
CA GLY A 259 16.38 -8.67 26.53
C GLY A 259 15.87 -7.68 25.49
N ARG A 260 15.62 -6.42 25.88
CA ARG A 260 15.26 -5.35 24.93
C ARG A 260 16.40 -5.04 23.98
N GLU A 261 17.63 -4.96 24.48
CA GLU A 261 18.82 -4.75 23.64
C GLU A 261 19.02 -5.91 22.65
N ALA A 262 18.95 -7.15 23.13
CA ALA A 262 19.01 -8.34 22.28
C ALA A 262 17.90 -8.36 21.20
N ALA A 263 16.67 -8.01 21.59
CA ALA A 263 15.55 -7.92 20.65
C ALA A 263 15.73 -6.80 19.61
N LEU A 264 16.31 -5.66 19.98
CA LEU A 264 16.63 -4.58 19.03
C LEU A 264 17.64 -5.04 17.98
N HIS A 265 18.71 -5.71 18.40
CA HIS A 265 19.70 -6.27 17.48
C HIS A 265 19.07 -7.31 16.54
N LEU A 266 18.23 -8.18 17.09
CA LEU A 266 17.50 -9.18 16.32
C LEU A 266 16.58 -8.55 15.27
N ILE A 267 15.79 -7.53 15.65
CA ILE A 267 14.88 -6.82 14.73
C ILE A 267 15.67 -6.12 13.62
N ALA A 268 16.80 -5.49 13.95
CA ALA A 268 17.63 -4.80 12.97
C ALA A 268 18.16 -5.77 11.91
N GLU A 269 18.68 -6.93 12.33
CA GLU A 269 19.18 -7.98 11.43
C GLU A 269 18.06 -8.59 10.58
N ALA A 270 16.91 -8.89 11.19
CA ALA A 270 15.75 -9.40 10.46
C ALA A 270 15.25 -8.39 9.40
N LYS A 271 15.23 -7.10 9.72
CA LYS A 271 14.88 -6.03 8.76
C LYS A 271 15.91 -5.86 7.66
N ALA A 272 17.20 -6.04 7.94
CA ALA A 272 18.24 -5.97 6.92
C ALA A 272 18.08 -7.11 5.90
N ILE A 273 17.81 -8.33 6.36
CA ILE A 273 17.51 -9.48 5.49
C ILE A 273 16.22 -9.23 4.70
N GLU A 274 15.18 -8.71 5.34
CA GLU A 274 13.94 -8.33 4.66
C GLU A 274 14.21 -7.34 3.52
N SER A 275 14.93 -6.23 3.78
CA SER A 275 15.26 -5.22 2.77
C SER A 275 15.94 -5.82 1.55
N GLN A 276 16.96 -6.67 1.76
CA GLN A 276 17.68 -7.32 0.65
C GLN A 276 16.79 -8.23 -0.19
N VAL A 277 15.80 -8.89 0.42
CA VAL A 277 14.84 -9.73 -0.30
C VAL A 277 13.83 -8.86 -1.07
N LEU A 278 13.31 -7.81 -0.45
CA LEU A 278 12.32 -6.92 -1.06
C LEU A 278 12.92 -6.12 -2.22
N GLU A 279 14.17 -5.67 -2.11
CA GLU A 279 14.89 -5.01 -3.22
C GLU A 279 14.98 -5.89 -4.46
N ARG A 280 15.19 -7.20 -4.29
CA ARG A 280 15.24 -8.16 -5.41
C ARG A 280 13.85 -8.51 -5.95
N LEU A 281 12.82 -8.41 -5.12
CA LEU A 281 11.44 -8.66 -5.49
C LEU A 281 10.83 -7.45 -6.22
N GLY A 282 11.28 -6.24 -5.89
CA GLY A 282 10.71 -4.98 -6.37
C GLY A 282 9.66 -4.41 -5.41
N ASP A 283 9.68 -3.10 -5.20
CA ASP A 283 8.89 -2.41 -4.16
C ASP A 283 7.37 -2.62 -4.31
N ALA A 284 6.87 -2.65 -5.55
CA ALA A 284 5.45 -2.88 -5.83
C ALA A 284 5.00 -4.29 -5.40
N ASP A 285 5.73 -5.32 -5.83
CA ASP A 285 5.42 -6.71 -5.51
C ASP A 285 5.62 -6.99 -4.02
N ALA A 286 6.61 -6.36 -3.38
CA ALA A 286 6.80 -6.37 -1.94
C ALA A 286 5.56 -5.83 -1.18
N ALA A 287 5.03 -4.68 -1.58
CA ALA A 287 3.85 -4.08 -0.98
C ALA A 287 2.60 -4.96 -1.16
N ILE A 288 2.42 -5.52 -2.36
CA ILE A 288 1.32 -6.44 -2.67
C ILE A 288 1.43 -7.72 -1.85
N LEU A 289 2.62 -8.31 -1.77
CA LEU A 289 2.88 -9.52 -0.99
C LEU A 289 2.52 -9.32 0.49
N LYS A 290 3.00 -8.24 1.11
CA LYS A 290 2.66 -7.90 2.51
C LYS A 290 1.15 -7.74 2.69
N THR A 291 0.49 -7.06 1.77
CA THR A 291 -0.96 -6.86 1.80
C THR A 291 -1.72 -8.18 1.70
N ILE A 292 -1.33 -9.07 0.78
CA ILE A 292 -1.98 -10.37 0.59
C ILE A 292 -1.73 -11.29 1.79
N LEU A 293 -0.52 -11.32 2.35
CA LEU A 293 -0.20 -12.10 3.54
C LEU A 293 -0.99 -11.63 4.76
N ASN A 294 -1.11 -10.33 4.99
CA ASN A 294 -1.94 -9.78 6.07
C ASN A 294 -3.43 -10.15 5.90
N ARG A 295 -3.94 -10.10 4.66
CA ARG A 295 -5.31 -10.55 4.37
C ARG A 295 -5.48 -12.05 4.61
N LEU A 296 -4.50 -12.85 4.21
CA LEU A 296 -4.51 -14.29 4.44
C LEU A 296 -4.52 -14.60 5.94
N LEU A 297 -3.65 -13.94 6.73
CA LEU A 297 -3.61 -14.06 8.18
C LEU A 297 -4.97 -13.73 8.81
N GLY A 298 -5.64 -12.66 8.38
CA GLY A 298 -6.99 -12.33 8.86
C GLY A 298 -8.07 -13.38 8.54
N VAL A 299 -7.83 -14.29 7.58
CA VAL A 299 -8.72 -15.40 7.24
C VAL A 299 -8.37 -16.66 8.02
N VAL A 300 -7.07 -16.99 8.14
CA VAL A 300 -6.62 -18.25 8.76
C VAL A 300 -6.39 -18.14 10.28
N ASP A 301 -6.25 -16.93 10.79
CA ASP A 301 -6.05 -16.62 12.21
C ASP A 301 -6.83 -15.34 12.59
N PRO A 302 -8.16 -15.41 12.66
CA PRO A 302 -9.00 -14.23 12.90
C PRO A 302 -8.86 -13.63 14.31
N ASN A 303 -8.27 -14.37 15.26
CA ASN A 303 -8.26 -14.00 16.67
C ASN A 303 -6.89 -13.48 17.17
N ALA A 304 -5.76 -13.89 16.58
CA ALA A 304 -4.44 -13.48 17.06
C ALA A 304 -4.20 -11.95 17.05
N ALA A 305 -4.77 -11.25 16.06
CA ALA A 305 -4.68 -9.79 15.99
C ALA A 305 -5.25 -9.10 17.25
N ASN A 306 -6.32 -9.67 17.82
CA ASN A 306 -7.00 -9.09 18.97
C ASN A 306 -6.19 -9.25 20.26
N VAL A 307 -5.42 -10.33 20.38
CA VAL A 307 -4.68 -10.66 21.61
C VAL A 307 -3.40 -9.83 21.74
N LEU A 308 -2.61 -9.77 20.67
CA LEU A 308 -1.27 -9.16 20.71
C LEU A 308 -1.26 -7.67 20.37
N TRP A 309 -2.22 -7.19 19.56
CA TRP A 309 -2.14 -5.84 18.97
C TRP A 309 -3.21 -4.86 19.46
N GLN A 310 -4.27 -5.33 20.12
CA GLN A 310 -5.20 -4.40 20.80
C GLN A 310 -4.55 -3.85 22.08
N GLN A 311 -4.57 -2.52 22.21
CA GLN A 311 -4.29 -1.86 23.48
C GLN A 311 -5.42 -2.18 24.45
N ASN A 312 -5.09 -2.61 25.67
CA ASN A 312 -6.09 -2.67 26.75
C ASN A 312 -6.58 -1.24 27.00
N GLY A 313 -7.77 -0.90 26.48
CA GLY A 313 -8.43 0.37 26.77
C GLY A 313 -9.19 0.97 25.60
N SER A 314 -10.42 0.52 25.41
CA SER A 314 -11.54 1.43 25.10
C SER A 314 -12.63 1.08 26.08
N VAL A 315 -12.95 2.02 26.98
CA VAL A 315 -14.16 1.98 27.81
C VAL A 315 -15.37 2.11 26.90
#